data_AF-A0A1F7GE63-F1
#
_entry.id   AF-A0A1F7GE63-F1
#
_cell.length_a   1.000
_cell.length_b   1.000
_cell.length_c   1.000
_cell.angle_alpha   90.00
_cell.angle_beta   90.00
_cell.angle_gamma   90.00
#
_symmetry.space_group_name_H-M   'P 1'
#
loop_
_entity.id
_entity.type
_entity.pdbx_description
1 polymer ?
#
loop_
_entity_poly.entity_id
_entity_poly.type
_entity_poly.pdbx_seq_one_letter_code
_entity_poly.pdbx_strand_id
1 'polypeptide(L)'
;MFKRIPIEIKNEILQKIKEGLSVSEIAKQYAISDKTIYTWLQNQTKPQLSILEYNRLRKENEELKRIIGIVTLELERGEKNSHR
;
A
#
# COMPACT_ATOMS: atom_id res chain seq x y z
N MET A 1 3.09 -5.45 30.09
CA MET A 1 2.80 -4.04 29.75
C MET A 1 3.55 -3.67 28.49
N PHE A 2 2.88 -3.25 27.42
CA PHE A 2 3.55 -2.88 26.17
C PHE A 2 4.18 -1.49 26.31
N LYS A 3 5.52 -1.41 26.32
CA LYS A 3 6.23 -0.13 26.32
C LYS A 3 6.13 0.48 24.92
N ARG A 4 5.48 1.64 24.80
CA ARG A 4 5.49 2.40 23.54
C ARG A 4 6.89 2.97 23.34
N ILE A 5 7.46 2.70 22.17
CA ILE A 5 8.77 3.20 21.76
C ILE A 5 8.53 4.49 20.95
N PRO A 6 9.16 5.62 21.32
CA PRO A 6 9.11 6.85 20.55
C PRO A 6 9.48 6.63 19.08
N ILE A 7 8.87 7.41 18.19
CA ILE A 7 9.06 7.26 16.74
C ILE A 7 10.49 7.64 16.32
N GLU A 8 11.09 8.59 17.03
CA GLU A 8 12.46 9.06 16.84
C GLU A 8 13.45 7.92 17.09
N ILE A 9 13.27 7.19 18.20
CA ILE A 9 14.10 6.05 18.57
C ILE A 9 13.94 4.91 17.56
N LYS A 10 12.70 4.64 17.13
CA LYS A 10 12.45 3.64 16.08
C LYS A 10 13.18 4.00 14.79
N ASN A 11 13.15 5.27 14.37
CA ASN A 11 13.81 5.72 13.14
C ASN A 11 15.33 5.64 13.25
N GLU A 12 15.91 6.02 14.39
CA GLU A 12 17.34 5.87 14.68
C GLU A 12 17.79 4.41 14.59
N ILE A 13 17.05 3.50 15.23
CA ILE A 13 17.31 2.05 15.18
C ILE A 13 17.33 1.54 13.74
N LEU A 14 16.32 1.91 12.95
CA LEU A 14 16.18 1.45 11.57
C LEU A 14 17.28 2.03 10.67
N GLN A 15 17.74 3.25 10.95
CA GLN A 15 18.87 3.86 10.25
C GLN A 15 20.18 3.13 10.53
N LYS A 16 20.47 2.84 11.80
CA LYS A 16 21.66 2.07 12.23
C LYS A 16 21.70 0.67 11.60
N ILE A 17 20.55 0.01 11.49
CA ILE A 17 20.46 -1.31 10.82
C ILE A 17 20.75 -1.17 9.32
N LYS A 18 20.27 -0.10 8.66
CA LYS A 18 20.59 0.17 7.25
C LYS A 18 22.08 0.44 7.02
N GLU A 19 22.76 1.00 8.02
CA GLU A 19 24.21 1.25 8.02
C GLU A 19 25.03 -0.04 8.25
N GLY A 20 24.38 -1.19 8.45
CA GLY A 20 25.01 -2.51 8.50
C GLY A 20 25.17 -3.11 9.90
N LEU A 21 24.66 -2.45 10.95
CA LEU A 21 24.69 -2.98 12.31
C LEU A 21 23.73 -4.16 12.49
N SER A 22 24.12 -5.12 13.34
CA SER A 22 23.32 -6.31 13.60
C SER A 22 22.05 -5.99 14.39
N VAL A 23 20.93 -6.58 13.96
CA VAL A 23 19.63 -6.48 14.67
C VAL A 23 19.75 -6.94 16.13
N SER A 24 20.52 -8.01 16.39
CA SER A 24 20.67 -8.57 17.75
C SER A 24 21.45 -7.65 18.68
N GLU A 25 22.44 -6.93 18.17
CA GLU A 25 23.23 -5.97 18.95
C GLU A 25 22.40 -4.75 19.33
N ILE A 26 21.66 -4.19 18.35
CA ILE A 26 20.78 -3.05 18.56
C ILE A 26 19.60 -3.41 19.48
N ALA A 27 19.02 -4.60 19.32
CA ALA A 27 17.98 -5.11 20.20
C ALA A 27 18.42 -5.11 21.67
N LYS A 28 19.62 -5.60 21.96
CA LYS A 28 20.21 -5.57 23.30
C LYS A 28 20.45 -4.14 23.79
N GLN A 29 21.05 -3.30 22.96
CA GLN A 29 21.39 -1.91 23.31
C GLN A 29 20.16 -1.08 23.71
N TYR A 30 19.05 -1.24 22.98
CA TYR A 30 17.82 -0.47 23.22
C TYR A 30 16.80 -1.22 24.08
N ALA A 31 17.13 -2.42 24.58
CA ALA A 31 16.23 -3.31 25.32
C ALA A 31 14.90 -3.57 24.60
N ILE A 32 14.98 -3.87 23.30
CA ILE A 32 13.85 -4.18 22.42
C ILE A 32 14.03 -5.61 21.90
N SER A 33 12.95 -6.35 21.73
CA SER A 33 13.06 -7.70 21.14
C SER A 33 13.37 -7.62 19.65
N ASP A 34 14.24 -8.52 19.17
CA ASP A 34 14.58 -8.69 17.75
C ASP A 34 13.32 -8.80 16.88
N LYS A 35 12.30 -9.52 17.38
CA LYS A 35 10.99 -9.68 16.73
C LYS A 35 10.32 -8.34 16.44
N THR A 36 10.42 -7.37 17.36
CA THR A 36 9.84 -6.03 17.19
C THR A 36 10.53 -5.29 16.06
N ILE A 37 11.87 -5.37 16.00
CA ILE A 37 12.67 -4.74 14.96
C ILE A 37 12.36 -5.36 13.58
N TYR A 38 12.31 -6.69 13.49
CA TYR A 38 11.91 -7.37 12.24
C TYR A 38 10.49 -7.02 11.79
N THR A 39 9.57 -6.83 12.74
CA THR A 39 8.21 -6.37 12.42
C THR A 39 8.22 -4.97 11.80
N TRP A 40 9.08 -4.07 12.29
CA TRP A 40 9.23 -2.74 11.70
C TRP A 40 9.83 -2.79 10.29
N LEU A 41 10.87 -3.60 10.08
CA LEU A 41 11.48 -3.80 8.77
C LEU A 41 10.47 -4.37 7.76
N GLN A 42 9.70 -5.39 8.17
CA GLN A 42 8.63 -5.96 7.35
C GLN A 42 7.55 -4.93 6.98
N ASN A 43 7.22 -4.02 7.90
CA ASN A 43 6.22 -2.99 7.63
C ASN A 43 6.73 -1.87 6.71
N GLN A 44 8.05 -1.71 6.53
CA GLN A 44 8.60 -0.79 5.53
C GLN A 44 8.52 -1.34 4.10
N THR A 45 8.50 -2.66 3.92
CA THR A 45 8.46 -3.29 2.59
C THR A 45 7.04 -3.49 2.05
N LYS A 46 6.02 -3.34 2.90
CA LYS A 46 4.63 -3.37 2.44
C LYS A 46 4.40 -2.11 1.60
N PRO A 47 3.98 -2.23 0.32
CA PRO A 47 3.54 -1.07 -0.43
C PRO A 47 2.43 -0.42 0.39
N GLN A 48 2.59 0.86 0.69
CA GLN A 48 1.54 1.68 1.27
C GLN A 48 0.39 1.72 0.28
N LEU A 49 -0.54 0.76 0.41
CA LEU A 49 -1.80 0.77 -0.31
C LEU A 49 -2.56 2.00 0.18
N SER A 50 -2.44 3.10 -0.56
CA SER A 50 -3.24 4.28 -0.31
C SER A 50 -4.69 3.91 -0.59
N ILE A 51 -5.46 3.73 0.47
CA ILE A 51 -6.91 3.48 0.40
C ILE A 51 -7.60 4.54 -0.48
N LEU A 52 -7.05 5.76 -0.47
CA LEU A 52 -7.52 6.88 -1.26
C LEU A 52 -7.24 6.68 -2.77
N GLU A 53 -6.04 6.23 -3.13
CA GLU A 53 -5.70 5.88 -4.52
C GLU A 53 -6.50 4.68 -5.01
N TYR A 54 -6.66 3.65 -4.17
CA TYR A 54 -7.51 2.50 -4.49
C TYR A 54 -8.94 2.90 -4.79
N ASN A 55 -9.54 3.77 -3.95
CA ASN A 55 -10.90 4.25 -4.16
C ASN A 55 -11.03 5.13 -5.41
N ARG A 56 -10.02 5.95 -5.72
CA ARG A 56 -9.96 6.74 -6.95
C ARG A 56 -9.94 5.82 -8.18
N LEU A 57 -9.02 4.86 -8.23
CA LEU A 57 -8.91 3.88 -9.32
C LEU A 57 -10.19 3.06 -9.50
N ARG A 58 -10.83 2.65 -8.39
CA ARG A 58 -12.10 1.92 -8.45
C ARG A 58 -13.20 2.76 -9.10
N LYS A 59 -13.31 4.04 -8.74
CA LYS A 59 -14.32 4.96 -9.30
C LYS A 59 -14.07 5.22 -10.79
N GLU A 60 -12.82 5.45 -11.18
CA GLU A 60 -12.44 5.63 -12.60
C GLU A 60 -12.79 4.39 -13.42
N ASN A 61 -12.54 3.18 -12.90
CA ASN A 61 -12.89 1.93 -13.57
C ASN A 61 -14.41 1.75 -13.73
N GLU A 62 -15.20 2.08 -12.71
CA GLU A 62 -16.67 2.04 -12.78
C GLU A 62 -17.21 3.00 -13.85
N GLU A 63 -16.64 4.20 -13.95
CA GLU A 63 -17.03 5.20 -14.95
C GLU A 63 -16.68 4.76 -16.37
N LEU A 64 -15.46 4.23 -16.58
CA LEU A 64 -15.05 3.67 -17.87
C LEU A 64 -15.97 2.54 -18.32
N LYS A 65 -16.31 1.61 -17.43
CA LYS A 65 -17.24 0.52 -17.73
C LYS A 65 -18.62 1.02 -18.13
N ARG A 66 -19.11 2.09 -17.49
CA ARG A 66 -20.39 2.71 -17.83
C ARG A 66 -20.35 3.33 -19.23
N ILE A 67 -19.30 4.10 -19.53
CA ILE A 67 -19.13 4.72 -20.85
C ILE A 67 -19.08 3.65 -21.94
N ILE A 68 -18.26 2.60 -21.74
CA ILE A 68 -18.17 1.48 -22.69
C ILE A 68 -19.55 0.85 -22.90
N GLY A 69 -20.30 0.57 -21.82
CA GLY A 69 -21.64 0.01 -21.93
C GLY A 69 -22.60 0.87 -22.76
N ILE A 70 -22.58 2.19 -22.56
CA ILE A 70 -23.42 3.13 -23.33
C ILE A 70 -23.01 3.13 -24.81
N VAL A 71 -21.71 3.27 -25.10
CA VAL A 71 -21.18 3.29 -26.46
C VAL A 71 -21.51 1.99 -27.20
N THR A 72 -21.33 0.83 -26.57
CA THR A 72 -21.66 -0.46 -27.17
C THR A 72 -23.15 -0.56 -27.51
N LEU A 73 -24.04 -0.10 -26.62
CA LEU A 73 -25.49 -0.10 -26.88
C LEU A 73 -25.87 0.85 -28.03
N GLU A 74 -25.22 2.00 -28.15
CA GLU A 74 -25.45 2.94 -29.25
C GLU A 74 -25.00 2.35 -30.59
N LEU A 75 -23.84 1.68 -30.63
CA LEU A 75 -23.35 0.98 -31.82
C LEU A 75 -24.33 -0.12 -32.26
N GLU A 76 -24.77 -0.99 -31.33
CA GLU A 76 -25.74 -2.04 -31.65
C GLU A 76 -27.08 -1.50 -32.17
N ARG A 77 -27.54 -0.36 -31.64
CA ARG A 77 -28.77 0.31 -32.12
C ARG A 77 -28.57 0.93 -33.50
N GLY A 78 -27.41 1.55 -33.75
CA GLY A 78 -27.05 2.12 -35.04
C GLY A 78 -27.03 1.05 -36.14
N GLU A 79 -26.41 -0.10 -35.88
CA GLU A 79 -26.37 -1.21 -36.84
C GLU A 79 -27.76 -1.75 -37.16
N LYS A 80 -28.63 -1.93 -36.15
CA LYS A 80 -30.02 -2.40 -36.34
C LYS A 80 -30.87 -1.45 -37.16
N ASN A 81 -30.68 -0.14 -37.03
CA ASN A 81 -31.40 0.86 -37.81
C ASN A 81 -30.88 0.98 -39.24
N SER A 82 -29.60 0.65 -39.50
CA SER A 82 -29.01 0.66 -40.85
C SER A 82 -29.41 -0.55 -41.70
N HIS A 83 -29.97 -1.61 -41.11
CA HIS A 83 -30.35 -2.86 -41.79
C HIS A 83 -31.88 -3.03 -41.95
N ARG A 84 -32.65 -1.96 -41.73
CA ARG A 84 -34.10 -1.87 -42.00
C ARG A 84 -34.35 -0.89 -43.15
#